data_AF-A0A2E6MJR4-F1
#
_entry.id   AF-A0A2E6MJR4-F1
#
_cell.length_a   1.000
_cell.length_b   1.000
_cell.length_c   1.000
_cell.angle_alpha   90.00
_cell.angle_beta   90.00
_cell.angle_gamma   90.00
#
_symmetry.space_group_name_H-M   'P 1'
#
loop_
_entity.id
_entity.type
_entity.pdbx_description
1 polymer ?
#
loop_
_entity_poly.entity_id
_entity_poly.type
_entity_poly.pdbx_seq_one_letter_code
_entity_poly.pdbx_strand_id
1 'polypeptide(L)'
;MELIVSCATGKGIVQDYVDRSPKALPFYGRHYAEEGVFEDKALELDLRFDQDSRRRAADALVVPVGADRSRLEAFVEDGGFMVTTGQQPGLYGGPLYSIYKGLTAVRVAEAAEAKLGKPVIPVFWVASDDHDWEEANHSYLINTENELCRFEVRGSKDQGRQSLHRIRLGEEADRVLDDFVASLPITEFTEELVSLLRAGFSSGSSIPQGFHDLLQHLLGRFGLFFTDATDLTIKAASRDLVREELATSGTMEDVLRGTADALESAGYGLQAAIMPEGVNLFVEGAHGRERLYRDPAGFRLNPSQEVRSATDVHASFDSDPASVSPNVLFRPIVESHVFPTLAYVAGPGEIGYYAQLSDYFKAHNIEMPIVWPRFSVATIEKKVGKVLKKFDVTLDDLQRPFHEIASGFAHDEIPIESKEAIGKLRASISEGVSELQVTVSAVDPTLRASAEQFRNQAFGTLKDLESKLAQAVKRKSAIALSQLEKAQVHLMPNGKPTERVQGPMYYLARYGGAFLDTLYERFEVDLDRPPDAGR
;
A
#
# COMPACT_ATOMS: atom_id res chain seq x y z
N MET A 1 8.95 17.80 -12.96
CA MET A 1 9.49 16.76 -12.06
C MET A 1 9.82 15.55 -12.90
N GLU A 2 10.63 14.62 -12.40
CA GLU A 2 10.86 13.33 -13.04
C GLU A 2 10.04 12.28 -12.29
N LEU A 3 9.30 11.43 -13.02
CA LEU A 3 8.53 10.33 -12.45
C LEU A 3 9.19 9.01 -12.86
N ILE A 4 9.73 8.29 -11.88
CA ILE A 4 10.16 6.90 -12.08
C ILE A 4 8.94 6.04 -11.76
N VAL A 5 8.35 5.47 -12.81
CA VAL A 5 7.16 4.63 -12.74
C VAL A 5 7.59 3.17 -12.87
N SER A 6 7.11 2.32 -11.97
CA SER A 6 7.29 0.88 -11.99
C SER A 6 6.00 0.19 -11.55
N CYS A 7 5.95 -1.14 -11.56
CA CYS A 7 4.92 -1.86 -10.82
C CYS A 7 5.23 -1.90 -9.32
N ALA A 8 4.20 -2.01 -8.48
CA ALA A 8 4.38 -2.26 -7.07
C ALA A 8 4.87 -3.70 -6.85
N THR A 9 6.06 -3.83 -6.28
CA THR A 9 6.69 -5.12 -5.96
C THR A 9 6.75 -5.35 -4.46
N GLY A 10 7.27 -6.50 -4.04
CA GLY A 10 7.33 -6.90 -2.64
C GLY A 10 8.40 -7.94 -2.37
N LYS A 11 8.20 -8.76 -1.34
CA LYS A 11 9.07 -9.91 -1.02
C LYS A 11 8.24 -11.19 -1.07
N GLY A 12 8.91 -12.34 -1.21
CA GLY A 12 8.26 -13.65 -1.20
C GLY A 12 7.24 -13.78 -2.32
N ILE A 13 6.02 -14.22 -1.98
CA ILE A 13 4.95 -14.50 -2.95
C ILE A 13 4.63 -13.31 -3.86
N VAL A 14 4.78 -12.08 -3.37
CA VAL A 14 4.48 -10.88 -4.16
C VAL A 14 5.49 -10.71 -5.30
N GLN A 15 6.79 -10.87 -5.01
CA GLN A 15 7.83 -10.78 -6.02
C GLN A 15 7.72 -11.95 -7.00
N ASP A 16 7.55 -13.16 -6.48
CA ASP A 16 7.41 -14.37 -7.29
C ASP A 16 6.16 -14.34 -8.19
N TYR A 17 5.07 -13.70 -7.76
CA TYR A 17 3.89 -13.47 -8.60
C TYR A 17 4.22 -12.54 -9.76
N VAL A 18 4.80 -11.37 -9.48
CA VAL A 18 5.16 -10.39 -10.51
C VAL A 18 6.17 -10.98 -11.50
N ASP A 19 7.13 -11.78 -11.03
CA ASP A 19 8.15 -12.46 -11.84
C ASP A 19 7.63 -13.73 -12.54
N ARG A 20 6.34 -14.04 -12.45
CA ARG A 20 5.70 -15.22 -13.07
C ARG A 20 6.32 -16.55 -12.65
N SER A 21 6.78 -16.64 -11.41
CA SER A 21 7.37 -17.86 -10.85
C SER A 21 6.35 -19.00 -10.88
N PRO A 22 6.65 -20.16 -11.49
CA PRO A 22 5.75 -21.32 -11.52
C PRO A 22 5.31 -21.81 -10.13
N LYS A 23 6.06 -21.44 -9.10
CA LYS A 23 5.77 -21.75 -7.70
C LYS A 23 4.68 -20.87 -7.10
N ALA A 24 4.54 -19.63 -7.55
CA ALA A 24 3.55 -18.67 -7.05
C ALA A 24 2.22 -18.76 -7.80
N LEU A 25 2.26 -19.01 -9.12
CA LEU A 25 1.08 -19.00 -10.00
C LEU A 25 -0.10 -19.87 -9.52
N PRO A 26 0.09 -21.09 -8.95
CA PRO A 26 -1.03 -21.92 -8.50
C PRO A 26 -1.91 -21.30 -7.41
N PHE A 27 -1.38 -20.31 -6.68
CA PHE A 27 -2.10 -19.60 -5.62
C PHE A 27 -2.97 -18.44 -6.15
N TYR A 28 -3.01 -18.25 -7.46
CA TYR A 28 -3.86 -17.26 -8.13
C TYR A 28 -4.75 -17.96 -9.16
N GLY A 29 -5.85 -17.31 -9.55
CA GLY A 29 -6.74 -17.85 -10.59
C GLY A 29 -6.08 -17.79 -11.97
N ARG A 30 -5.89 -16.58 -12.48
CA ARG A 30 -5.19 -16.30 -13.74
C ARG A 30 -4.12 -15.24 -13.51
N HIS A 31 -3.02 -15.31 -14.24
CA HIS A 31 -1.98 -14.29 -14.14
C HIS A 31 -2.25 -13.12 -15.10
N TYR A 32 -2.05 -11.88 -14.65
CA TYR A 32 -2.33 -10.66 -15.43
C TYR A 32 -1.54 -10.53 -16.74
N ALA A 33 -0.45 -11.31 -16.89
CA ALA A 33 0.42 -11.38 -18.07
C ALA A 33 0.24 -12.64 -18.93
N GLU A 34 -0.83 -13.40 -18.71
CA GLU A 34 -1.23 -14.47 -19.63
C GLU A 34 -1.91 -13.87 -20.87
N GLU A 35 -1.56 -14.39 -22.04
CA GLU A 35 -2.18 -13.96 -23.30
C GLU A 35 -3.66 -14.38 -23.32
N GLY A 36 -4.54 -13.47 -23.73
CA GLY A 36 -5.99 -13.71 -23.80
C GLY A 36 -6.71 -13.75 -22.44
N VAL A 37 -6.03 -13.41 -21.35
CA VAL A 37 -6.57 -13.57 -19.99
C VAL A 37 -7.82 -12.72 -19.73
N PHE A 38 -7.88 -11.51 -20.31
CA PHE A 38 -9.03 -10.61 -20.14
C PHE A 38 -10.24 -11.11 -20.92
N GLU A 39 -10.04 -11.65 -22.11
CA GLU A 39 -11.08 -12.25 -22.94
C GLU A 39 -11.69 -13.48 -22.27
N ASP A 40 -10.84 -14.37 -21.76
CA ASP A 40 -11.30 -15.55 -21.01
C ASP A 40 -12.08 -15.16 -19.76
N LYS A 41 -11.60 -14.15 -19.02
CA LYS A 41 -12.30 -13.65 -17.83
C LYS A 41 -13.63 -12.99 -18.20
N ALA A 42 -13.68 -12.22 -19.29
CA ALA A 42 -14.90 -11.61 -19.81
C ALA A 42 -15.96 -12.66 -20.16
N LEU A 43 -15.55 -13.79 -20.77
CA LEU A 43 -16.46 -14.90 -21.08
C LEU A 43 -17.05 -15.53 -19.82
N GLU A 44 -16.27 -15.71 -18.76
CA GLU A 44 -16.77 -16.21 -17.47
C GLU A 44 -17.78 -15.24 -16.84
N LEU A 45 -17.49 -13.94 -16.87
CA LEU A 45 -18.38 -12.91 -16.32
C LEU A 45 -19.69 -12.80 -17.10
N ASP A 46 -19.66 -12.91 -18.43
CA ASP A 46 -20.87 -12.91 -19.26
C ASP A 46 -21.81 -14.10 -18.97
N LEU A 47 -21.28 -15.22 -18.47
CA LEU A 47 -22.10 -16.37 -18.05
C LEU A 47 -22.73 -16.17 -16.67
N ARG A 48 -22.15 -15.34 -15.81
CA ARG A 48 -22.59 -15.13 -14.42
C ARG A 48 -23.43 -13.89 -14.22
N PHE A 49 -23.18 -12.84 -14.99
CA PHE A 49 -23.87 -11.56 -14.86
C PHE A 49 -24.81 -11.38 -16.05
N ASP A 50 -26.09 -11.19 -15.74
CA ASP A 50 -27.10 -10.73 -16.69
C ASP A 50 -27.26 -9.20 -16.64
N GLN A 51 -28.22 -8.67 -17.40
CA GLN A 51 -28.51 -7.24 -17.45
C GLN A 51 -28.97 -6.70 -16.08
N ASP A 52 -29.80 -7.45 -15.36
CA ASP A 52 -30.30 -7.03 -14.04
C ASP A 52 -29.18 -6.97 -13.00
N SER A 53 -28.25 -7.92 -13.05
CA SER A 53 -27.07 -7.94 -12.17
C SER A 53 -26.16 -6.76 -12.46
N ARG A 54 -25.96 -6.40 -13.74
CA ARG A 54 -25.22 -5.19 -14.12
C ARG A 54 -25.95 -3.92 -13.69
N ARG A 55 -27.27 -3.87 -13.79
CA ARG A 55 -28.04 -2.72 -13.29
C ARG A 55 -27.85 -2.52 -11.79
N ARG A 56 -27.95 -3.59 -10.99
CA ARG A 56 -27.65 -3.54 -9.55
C ARG A 56 -26.21 -3.09 -9.27
N ALA A 57 -25.23 -3.55 -10.05
CA ALA A 57 -23.85 -3.11 -9.93
C ALA A 57 -23.70 -1.60 -10.20
N ALA A 58 -24.36 -1.08 -11.24
CA ALA A 58 -24.36 0.34 -11.57
C ALA A 58 -25.06 1.20 -10.52
N ASP A 59 -26.17 0.72 -9.94
CA ASP A 59 -26.92 1.41 -8.88
C ASP A 59 -26.14 1.54 -7.57
N ALA A 60 -25.13 0.70 -7.35
CA ALA A 60 -24.21 0.79 -6.22
C ALA A 60 -23.10 1.83 -6.40
N LEU A 61 -22.96 2.43 -7.60
CA LEU A 61 -21.88 3.37 -7.89
C LEU A 61 -22.29 4.81 -7.57
N VAL A 62 -21.37 5.54 -6.95
CA VAL A 62 -21.41 7.00 -6.88
C VAL A 62 -20.81 7.56 -8.15
N VAL A 63 -21.63 8.27 -8.90
CA VAL A 63 -21.25 8.92 -10.17
C VAL A 63 -20.49 10.21 -9.87
N PRO A 64 -19.22 10.35 -10.30
CA PRO A 64 -18.47 11.58 -10.10
C PRO A 64 -19.11 12.78 -10.79
N VAL A 65 -18.89 13.96 -10.24
CA VAL A 65 -19.31 15.22 -10.87
C VAL A 65 -18.64 15.33 -12.25
N GLY A 66 -19.47 15.46 -13.29
CA GLY A 66 -19.00 15.56 -14.69
C GLY A 66 -18.81 14.23 -15.40
N ALA A 67 -19.03 13.09 -14.76
CA ALA A 67 -18.98 11.79 -15.43
C ALA A 67 -20.17 11.61 -16.39
N ASP A 68 -19.92 10.98 -17.53
CA ASP A 68 -20.94 10.67 -18.52
C ASP A 68 -21.81 9.51 -18.04
N ARG A 69 -23.04 9.82 -17.62
CA ARG A 69 -24.02 8.82 -17.16
C ARG A 69 -24.41 7.82 -18.24
N SER A 70 -24.31 8.18 -19.53
CA SER A 70 -24.61 7.26 -20.63
C SER A 70 -23.67 6.06 -20.64
N ARG A 71 -22.47 6.19 -20.04
CA ARG A 71 -21.52 5.09 -19.90
C ARG A 71 -22.03 3.97 -18.99
N LEU A 72 -22.81 4.30 -17.95
CA LEU A 72 -23.46 3.29 -17.10
C LEU A 72 -24.61 2.61 -17.82
N GLU A 73 -25.35 3.35 -18.65
CA GLU A 73 -26.39 2.77 -19.50
C GLU A 73 -25.78 1.77 -20.49
N ALA A 74 -24.72 2.16 -21.21
CA ALA A 74 -23.98 1.27 -22.10
C ALA A 74 -23.40 0.05 -21.35
N PHE A 75 -22.84 0.25 -20.15
CA PHE A 75 -22.38 -0.85 -19.30
C PHE A 75 -23.48 -1.88 -19.02
N VAL A 76 -24.73 -1.45 -18.80
CA VAL A 76 -25.85 -2.36 -18.58
C VAL A 76 -26.32 -3.02 -19.89
N GLU A 77 -26.53 -2.23 -20.95
CA GLU A 77 -27.12 -2.72 -22.21
C GLU A 77 -26.14 -3.57 -23.04
N ASP A 78 -24.85 -3.23 -23.06
CA ASP A 78 -23.84 -3.89 -23.90
C ASP A 78 -23.10 -5.03 -23.17
N GLY A 79 -23.46 -5.29 -21.90
CA GLY A 79 -22.83 -6.32 -21.08
C GLY A 79 -21.41 -5.95 -20.65
N GLY A 80 -21.24 -4.75 -20.07
CA GLY A 80 -19.96 -4.23 -19.64
C GLY A 80 -19.35 -4.90 -18.41
N PHE A 81 -18.12 -4.52 -18.10
CA PHE A 81 -17.31 -5.08 -17.02
C PHE A 81 -16.74 -3.99 -16.10
N MET A 82 -16.07 -4.39 -15.03
CA MET A 82 -15.42 -3.49 -14.09
C MET A 82 -13.95 -3.84 -13.86
N VAL A 83 -13.14 -2.81 -13.61
CA VAL A 83 -11.82 -2.95 -12.99
C VAL A 83 -11.89 -2.26 -11.65
N THR A 84 -11.63 -2.99 -10.58
CA THR A 84 -11.82 -2.49 -9.22
C THR A 84 -10.48 -2.26 -8.54
N THR A 85 -10.47 -1.36 -7.57
CA THR A 85 -9.42 -1.25 -6.55
C THR A 85 -10.09 -0.80 -5.26
N GLY A 86 -9.39 -0.88 -4.13
CA GLY A 86 -9.95 -0.40 -2.87
C GLY A 86 -8.89 0.10 -1.92
N GLN A 87 -9.33 0.90 -0.95
CA GLN A 87 -8.50 1.34 0.15
C GLN A 87 -9.32 1.77 1.36
N GLN A 88 -8.74 1.60 2.55
CA GLN A 88 -9.25 2.25 3.76
C GLN A 88 -9.18 3.78 3.60
N PRO A 89 -10.25 4.52 3.94
CA PRO A 89 -10.23 5.97 3.85
C PRO A 89 -9.28 6.59 4.88
N GLY A 90 -8.28 7.33 4.41
CA GLY A 90 -7.32 8.03 5.26
C GLY A 90 -7.58 9.54 5.31
N LEU A 91 -7.25 10.16 6.45
CA LEU A 91 -7.37 11.61 6.64
C LEU A 91 -6.66 12.36 5.50
N TYR A 92 -7.31 13.37 4.93
CA TYR A 92 -6.79 14.21 3.83
C TYR A 92 -6.32 13.45 2.58
N GLY A 93 -6.96 12.30 2.30
CA GLY A 93 -6.66 11.44 1.15
C GLY A 93 -5.68 10.31 1.45
N GLY A 94 -5.15 10.23 2.67
CA GLY A 94 -4.22 9.19 3.10
C GLY A 94 -2.92 9.18 2.27
N PRO A 95 -2.21 8.04 2.22
CA PRO A 95 -0.99 7.93 1.42
C PRO A 95 -1.25 8.03 -0.09
N LEU A 96 -0.25 8.55 -0.81
CA LEU A 96 -0.24 8.70 -2.28
C LEU A 96 -0.61 7.44 -3.06
N TYR A 97 -0.31 6.24 -2.55
CA TYR A 97 -0.67 5.01 -3.26
C TYR A 97 -2.18 4.89 -3.53
N SER A 98 -3.05 5.57 -2.78
CA SER A 98 -4.50 5.60 -3.03
C SER A 98 -4.80 6.25 -4.38
N ILE A 99 -4.12 7.35 -4.70
CA ILE A 99 -4.19 8.00 -6.01
C ILE A 99 -3.66 7.06 -7.10
N TYR A 100 -2.54 6.39 -6.84
CA TYR A 100 -1.91 5.51 -7.83
C TYR A 100 -2.77 4.29 -8.14
N LYS A 101 -3.43 3.70 -7.13
CA LYS A 101 -4.42 2.64 -7.31
C LYS A 101 -5.55 3.08 -8.23
N GLY A 102 -6.16 4.23 -7.93
CA GLY A 102 -7.28 4.76 -8.72
C GLY A 102 -6.88 5.01 -10.18
N LEU A 103 -5.78 5.72 -10.41
CA LEU A 103 -5.28 5.96 -11.77
C LEU A 103 -4.88 4.66 -12.49
N THR A 104 -4.31 3.69 -11.79
CA THR A 104 -4.00 2.38 -12.41
C THR A 104 -5.29 1.67 -12.83
N ALA A 105 -6.32 1.67 -11.99
CA ALA A 105 -7.62 1.06 -12.32
C ALA A 105 -8.24 1.70 -13.58
N VAL A 106 -8.16 3.03 -13.71
CA VAL A 106 -8.60 3.74 -14.92
C VAL A 106 -7.83 3.24 -16.15
N ARG A 107 -6.49 3.22 -16.09
CA ARG A 107 -5.68 2.84 -17.26
C ARG A 107 -5.86 1.37 -17.66
N VAL A 108 -6.05 0.49 -16.69
CA VAL A 108 -6.38 -0.93 -16.95
C VAL A 108 -7.77 -1.06 -17.55
N ALA A 109 -8.76 -0.31 -17.06
CA ALA A 109 -10.11 -0.32 -17.64
C ALA A 109 -10.13 0.15 -19.09
N GLU A 110 -9.41 1.24 -19.42
CA GLU A 110 -9.30 1.74 -20.78
C GLU A 110 -8.64 0.73 -21.73
N ALA A 111 -7.56 0.09 -21.28
CA ALA A 111 -6.90 -0.95 -22.07
C ALA A 111 -7.80 -2.17 -22.28
N ALA A 112 -8.54 -2.60 -21.24
CA ALA A 112 -9.50 -3.70 -21.33
C ALA A 112 -10.69 -3.36 -22.24
N GLU A 113 -11.23 -2.14 -22.16
CA GLU A 113 -12.30 -1.67 -23.04
C GLU A 113 -11.86 -1.67 -24.50
N ALA A 114 -10.66 -1.17 -24.79
CA ALA A 114 -10.09 -1.18 -26.13
C ALA A 114 -9.88 -2.61 -26.67
N LYS A 115 -9.47 -3.54 -25.81
CA LYS A 115 -9.24 -4.95 -26.17
C LYS A 115 -10.55 -5.71 -26.40
N LEU A 116 -11.53 -5.52 -25.53
CA LEU A 116 -12.78 -6.28 -25.49
C LEU A 116 -13.90 -5.69 -26.35
N GLY A 117 -13.82 -4.39 -26.68
CA GLY A 117 -14.87 -3.69 -27.42
C GLY A 117 -16.18 -3.53 -26.64
N LYS A 118 -16.13 -3.64 -25.31
CA LYS A 118 -17.27 -3.49 -24.39
C LYS A 118 -16.94 -2.46 -23.30
N PRO A 119 -17.94 -1.75 -22.74
CA PRO A 119 -17.70 -0.78 -21.68
C PRO A 119 -17.01 -1.40 -20.45
N VAL A 120 -15.93 -0.80 -19.97
CA VAL A 120 -15.24 -1.21 -18.73
C VAL A 120 -15.18 -0.03 -17.76
N ILE A 121 -15.82 -0.17 -16.60
CA ILE A 121 -15.92 0.90 -15.60
C ILE A 121 -14.83 0.72 -14.54
N PRO A 122 -13.91 1.68 -14.36
CA PRO A 122 -12.99 1.66 -13.23
C PRO A 122 -13.72 2.09 -11.95
N VAL A 123 -13.59 1.31 -10.88
CA VAL A 123 -14.30 1.53 -9.61
C VAL A 123 -13.32 1.54 -8.43
N PHE A 124 -13.43 2.55 -7.57
CA PHE A 124 -12.72 2.62 -6.30
C PHE A 124 -13.65 2.27 -5.13
N TRP A 125 -13.34 1.19 -4.42
CA TRP A 125 -14.03 0.71 -3.24
C TRP A 125 -13.48 1.41 -1.98
N VAL A 126 -14.30 2.26 -1.36
CA VAL A 126 -13.98 2.89 -0.08
C VAL A 126 -14.32 1.92 1.06
N ALA A 127 -13.31 1.42 1.77
CA ALA A 127 -13.50 0.48 2.89
C ALA A 127 -13.91 1.21 4.19
N SER A 128 -15.07 1.85 4.18
CA SER A 128 -15.61 2.66 5.29
C SER A 128 -16.13 1.82 6.47
N ASP A 129 -16.31 0.53 6.27
CA ASP A 129 -16.73 -0.44 7.29
C ASP A 129 -15.55 -1.03 8.08
N ASP A 130 -14.31 -0.71 7.72
CA ASP A 130 -13.15 -0.98 8.59
C ASP A 130 -13.24 -0.18 9.90
N HIS A 131 -12.45 -0.56 10.89
CA HIS A 131 -12.44 -0.08 12.26
C HIS A 131 -11.03 0.32 12.74
N ASP A 132 -10.01 0.21 11.88
CA ASP A 132 -8.65 0.65 12.19
C ASP A 132 -8.55 2.19 12.14
N TRP A 133 -9.04 2.82 13.20
CA TRP A 133 -8.96 4.26 13.40
C TRP A 133 -7.52 4.77 13.35
N GLU A 134 -6.57 4.04 13.95
CA GLU A 134 -5.19 4.49 14.05
C GLU A 134 -4.48 4.52 12.69
N GLU A 135 -4.88 3.66 11.75
CA GLU A 135 -4.42 3.75 10.36
C GLU A 135 -5.10 4.91 9.60
N ALA A 136 -6.38 5.21 9.88
CA ALA A 136 -7.15 6.23 9.16
C ALA A 136 -6.96 7.68 9.66
N ASN A 137 -6.68 7.87 10.95
CA ASN A 137 -6.82 9.15 11.67
C ASN A 137 -5.72 10.19 11.41
N HIS A 138 -4.79 9.90 10.52
CA HIS A 138 -3.63 10.74 10.33
C HIS A 138 -3.19 10.85 8.88
N SER A 139 -2.41 11.89 8.62
CA SER A 139 -1.78 12.14 7.33
C SER A 139 -0.39 12.74 7.54
N TYR A 140 0.49 12.51 6.56
CA TYR A 140 1.83 13.08 6.56
C TYR A 140 2.01 14.09 5.44
N LEU A 141 2.65 15.21 5.76
CA LEU A 141 3.01 16.27 4.83
C LEU A 141 4.46 16.69 5.09
N ILE A 142 5.21 16.92 4.02
CA ILE A 142 6.51 17.58 4.13
C ILE A 142 6.28 19.09 4.03
N ASN A 143 6.57 19.81 5.12
CA ASN A 143 6.35 21.26 5.22
C ASN A 143 7.35 22.07 4.36
N THR A 144 7.27 23.40 4.43
CA THR A 144 8.16 24.31 3.72
C THR A 144 9.62 24.23 4.18
N GLU A 145 9.85 23.75 5.40
CA GLU A 145 11.16 23.58 6.03
C GLU A 145 11.83 22.25 5.61
N ASN A 146 11.11 21.38 4.88
CA ASN A 146 11.50 20.02 4.47
C ASN A 146 11.51 19.01 5.63
N GLU A 147 10.61 19.20 6.59
CA GLU A 147 10.39 18.29 7.71
C GLU A 147 9.12 17.49 7.47
N LEU A 148 9.15 16.20 7.81
CA LEU A 148 7.99 15.33 7.75
C LEU A 148 7.11 15.57 8.98
N CYS A 149 5.96 16.19 8.78
CA CYS A 149 4.98 16.48 9.82
C CYS A 149 3.86 15.44 9.78
N ARG A 150 3.47 14.94 10.96
CA ARG A 150 2.30 14.07 11.16
C ARG A 150 1.15 14.90 11.72
N PHE A 151 0.01 14.85 11.06
CA PHE A 151 -1.23 15.49 11.49
C PHE A 151 -2.21 14.39 11.85
N GLU A 152 -2.67 14.38 13.09
CA GLU A 152 -3.46 13.28 13.65
C GLU A 152 -4.65 13.84 14.40
N VAL A 153 -5.84 13.34 14.09
CA VAL A 153 -7.05 13.61 14.85
C VAL A 153 -7.19 12.50 15.89
N ARG A 154 -7.15 12.86 17.17
CA ARG A 154 -7.29 11.85 18.22
C ARG A 154 -8.73 11.37 18.29
N GLY A 155 -8.90 10.05 18.41
CA GLY A 155 -10.22 9.46 18.62
C GLY A 155 -10.65 9.57 20.07
N SER A 156 -11.95 9.41 20.34
CA SER A 156 -12.40 9.12 21.70
C SER A 156 -11.99 7.69 22.11
N LYS A 157 -11.96 7.41 23.42
CA LYS A 157 -11.54 6.09 23.96
C LYS A 157 -12.34 4.90 23.41
N ASP A 158 -13.56 5.14 22.91
CA ASP A 158 -14.47 4.11 22.40
C ASP A 158 -14.49 4.04 20.85
N GLN A 159 -13.85 4.99 20.15
CA GLN A 159 -13.87 5.09 18.69
C GLN A 159 -13.03 4.03 17.98
N GLY A 160 -11.95 3.53 18.59
CA GLY A 160 -11.07 2.51 17.99
C GLY A 160 -11.69 1.11 17.84
N ARG A 161 -13.00 0.98 18.03
CA ARG A 161 -13.74 -0.27 17.83
C ARG A 161 -14.96 -0.12 16.93
N GLN A 162 -15.39 1.11 16.63
CA GLN A 162 -16.50 1.34 15.72
C GLN A 162 -15.99 1.35 14.28
N SER A 163 -16.86 0.97 13.34
CA SER A 163 -16.54 1.17 11.93
C SER A 163 -16.39 2.66 11.60
N LEU A 164 -15.45 3.00 10.73
CA LEU A 164 -15.05 4.38 10.41
C LEU A 164 -16.22 5.25 9.96
N HIS A 165 -17.17 4.70 9.21
CA HIS A 165 -18.37 5.44 8.75
C HIS A 165 -19.27 5.91 9.91
N ARG A 166 -19.20 5.28 11.09
CA ARG A 166 -19.98 5.66 12.28
C ARG A 166 -19.28 6.71 13.14
N ILE A 167 -17.99 6.96 12.91
CA ILE A 167 -17.20 7.91 13.69
C ILE A 167 -17.37 9.31 13.12
N ARG A 168 -17.85 10.24 13.97
CA ARG A 168 -17.95 11.66 13.65
C ARG A 168 -16.75 12.43 14.19
N LEU A 169 -16.16 13.25 13.33
CA LEU A 169 -15.07 14.16 13.69
C LEU A 169 -15.58 15.22 14.66
N GLY A 170 -14.81 15.50 15.71
CA GLY A 170 -15.08 16.57 16.67
C GLY A 170 -14.31 17.85 16.35
N GLU A 171 -14.40 18.86 17.23
CA GLU A 171 -13.71 20.16 17.07
C GLU A 171 -12.18 20.06 16.97
N GLU A 172 -11.57 18.96 17.44
CA GLU A 172 -10.13 18.73 17.26
C GLU A 172 -9.76 18.59 15.77
N ALA A 173 -10.65 18.03 14.95
CA ALA A 173 -10.42 17.90 13.51
C ALA A 173 -10.24 19.26 12.84
N ASP A 174 -11.03 20.27 13.23
CA ASP A 174 -10.90 21.63 12.68
C ASP A 174 -9.54 22.25 13.04
N ARG A 175 -9.05 22.04 14.27
CA ARG A 175 -7.73 22.53 14.71
C ARG A 175 -6.58 21.84 13.99
N VAL A 176 -6.65 20.51 13.86
CA VAL A 176 -5.64 19.72 13.14
C VAL A 176 -5.65 20.10 11.65
N LEU A 177 -6.81 20.42 11.09
CA LEU A 177 -6.93 20.93 9.73
C LEU A 177 -6.30 22.33 9.59
N ASP A 178 -6.52 23.23 10.54
CA ASP A 178 -5.87 24.55 10.54
C ASP A 178 -4.33 24.43 10.56
N ASP A 179 -3.78 23.55 11.41
CA ASP A 179 -2.34 23.28 11.47
C ASP A 179 -1.80 22.65 10.18
N PHE A 180 -2.57 21.73 9.59
CA PHE A 180 -2.25 21.10 8.30
C PHE A 180 -2.19 22.15 7.18
N VAL A 181 -3.21 23.01 7.09
CA VAL A 181 -3.30 24.07 6.09
C VAL A 181 -2.18 25.10 6.26
N ALA A 182 -1.84 25.47 7.50
CA ALA A 182 -0.73 26.37 7.78
C ALA A 182 0.64 25.82 7.35
N SER A 183 0.75 24.49 7.20
CA SER A 183 1.97 23.80 6.76
C SER A 183 2.06 23.63 5.24
N LEU A 184 1.00 23.96 4.50
CA LEU A 184 1.00 23.95 3.03
C LEU A 184 1.69 25.20 2.48
N PRO A 185 2.39 25.10 1.33
CA PRO A 185 2.84 26.29 0.63
C PRO A 185 1.64 27.11 0.13
N ILE A 186 1.79 28.43 0.10
CA ILE A 186 0.80 29.33 -0.51
C ILE A 186 1.11 29.44 -2.01
N THR A 187 0.23 28.87 -2.84
CA THR A 187 0.29 28.91 -4.31
C THR A 187 -1.10 29.22 -4.87
N GLU A 188 -1.21 29.33 -6.19
CA GLU A 188 -2.51 29.50 -6.87
C GLU A 188 -3.46 28.30 -6.69
N PHE A 189 -2.94 27.12 -6.29
CA PHE A 189 -3.73 25.90 -6.08
C PHE A 189 -4.20 25.72 -4.64
N THR A 190 -3.61 26.44 -3.68
CA THR A 190 -3.81 26.17 -2.26
C THR A 190 -5.24 26.49 -1.81
N GLU A 191 -5.84 27.56 -2.30
CA GLU A 191 -7.18 28.01 -1.87
C GLU A 191 -8.26 26.96 -2.18
N GLU A 192 -8.25 26.41 -3.38
CA GLU A 192 -9.19 25.35 -3.79
C GLU A 192 -9.03 24.10 -2.90
N LEU A 193 -7.80 23.65 -2.69
CA LEU A 193 -7.50 22.49 -1.83
C LEU A 193 -7.97 22.70 -0.40
N VAL A 194 -7.73 23.89 0.16
CA VAL A 194 -8.19 24.24 1.52
C VAL A 194 -9.72 24.20 1.59
N SER A 195 -10.41 24.72 0.59
CA SER A 195 -11.87 24.67 0.53
C SER A 195 -12.40 23.23 0.52
N LEU A 196 -11.79 22.35 -0.27
CA LEU A 196 -12.16 20.93 -0.34
C LEU A 196 -11.92 20.22 0.99
N LEU A 197 -10.76 20.44 1.61
CA LEU A 197 -10.44 19.82 2.89
C LEU A 197 -11.38 20.31 4.01
N ARG A 198 -11.71 21.61 4.03
CA ARG A 198 -12.66 22.17 5.01
C ARG A 198 -14.08 21.67 4.81
N ALA A 199 -14.50 21.41 3.57
CA ALA A 199 -15.81 20.84 3.30
C ALA A 199 -15.89 19.36 3.73
N GLY A 200 -14.84 18.56 3.46
CA GLY A 200 -14.87 17.11 3.70
C GLY A 200 -14.49 16.66 5.11
N PHE A 201 -13.64 17.41 5.81
CA PHE A 201 -12.99 16.97 7.06
C PHE A 201 -13.26 17.87 8.28
N SER A 202 -14.31 18.71 8.23
CA SER A 202 -14.72 19.52 9.38
C SER A 202 -15.41 18.70 10.47
N SER A 203 -15.55 19.30 11.66
CA SER A 203 -16.40 18.77 12.73
C SER A 203 -17.80 18.40 12.23
N GLY A 204 -18.29 17.22 12.63
CA GLY A 204 -19.56 16.63 12.17
C GLY A 204 -19.45 15.70 10.95
N SER A 205 -18.39 15.80 10.15
CA SER A 205 -18.11 14.86 9.05
C SER A 205 -17.52 13.55 9.55
N SER A 206 -17.32 12.56 8.66
CA SER A 206 -16.55 11.34 8.93
C SER A 206 -15.35 11.27 7.98
N ILE A 207 -14.28 10.56 8.36
CA ILE A 207 -13.11 10.38 7.47
C ILE A 207 -13.51 9.73 6.14
N PRO A 208 -14.37 8.67 6.10
CA PRO A 208 -14.83 8.11 4.84
C PRO A 208 -15.54 9.12 3.92
N GLN A 209 -16.41 9.99 4.48
CA GLN A 209 -17.10 11.04 3.72
C GLN A 209 -16.08 11.99 3.08
N GLY A 210 -15.19 12.57 3.88
CA GLY A 210 -14.19 13.52 3.38
C GLY A 210 -13.21 12.88 2.38
N PHE A 211 -12.82 11.63 2.60
CA PHE A 211 -11.98 10.87 1.69
C PHE A 211 -12.69 10.63 0.35
N HIS A 212 -13.96 10.21 0.39
CA HIS A 212 -14.76 9.97 -0.81
C HIS A 212 -14.90 11.27 -1.63
N ASP A 213 -15.34 12.36 -1.00
CA ASP A 213 -15.56 13.65 -1.66
C ASP A 213 -14.26 14.19 -2.28
N LEU A 214 -13.15 14.07 -1.54
CA LEU A 214 -11.83 14.49 -2.01
C LEU A 214 -11.35 13.66 -3.20
N LEU A 215 -11.33 12.33 -3.10
CA LEU A 215 -10.85 11.49 -4.20
C LEU A 215 -11.77 11.57 -5.42
N GLN A 216 -13.07 11.72 -5.22
CA GLN A 216 -14.01 11.93 -6.32
C GLN A 216 -13.70 13.23 -7.07
N HIS A 217 -13.44 14.33 -6.36
CA HIS A 217 -13.02 15.59 -6.99
C HIS A 217 -11.72 15.44 -7.77
N LEU A 218 -10.73 14.75 -7.20
CA LEU A 218 -9.40 14.60 -7.80
C LEU A 218 -9.38 13.64 -8.99
N LEU A 219 -10.10 12.52 -8.89
CA LEU A 219 -9.97 11.39 -9.81
C LEU A 219 -11.19 11.16 -10.71
N GLY A 220 -12.35 11.73 -10.36
CA GLY A 220 -13.58 11.58 -11.14
C GLY A 220 -13.45 12.07 -12.57
N ARG A 221 -12.63 13.11 -12.80
CA ARG A 221 -12.34 13.64 -14.13
C ARG A 221 -11.60 12.66 -15.06
N PHE A 222 -10.99 11.62 -14.51
CA PHE A 222 -10.38 10.52 -15.29
C PHE A 222 -11.35 9.36 -15.50
N GLY A 223 -12.64 9.52 -15.19
CA GLY A 223 -13.65 8.47 -15.37
C GLY A 223 -13.68 7.41 -14.27
N LEU A 224 -13.01 7.65 -13.12
CA LEU A 224 -13.05 6.74 -11.96
C LEU A 224 -14.36 6.88 -11.19
N PHE A 225 -15.13 5.80 -11.10
CA PHE A 225 -16.34 5.71 -10.27
C PHE A 225 -15.98 5.25 -8.86
N PHE A 226 -16.90 5.45 -7.92
CA PHE A 226 -16.68 5.10 -6.51
C PHE A 226 -17.80 4.23 -6.00
N THR A 227 -17.50 3.41 -5.00
CA THR A 227 -18.50 2.74 -4.18
C THR A 227 -18.04 2.76 -2.74
N ASP A 228 -18.97 2.53 -1.82
CA ASP A 228 -18.70 2.45 -0.39
C ASP A 228 -19.06 1.06 0.14
N ALA A 229 -18.24 0.52 1.06
CA ALA A 229 -18.46 -0.79 1.65
C ALA A 229 -19.79 -0.93 2.40
N THR A 230 -20.39 0.20 2.78
CA THR A 230 -21.69 0.28 3.47
C THR A 230 -22.86 0.59 2.55
N ASP A 231 -22.64 0.67 1.23
CA ASP A 231 -23.70 0.91 0.26
C ASP A 231 -24.82 -0.15 0.39
N LEU A 232 -26.06 0.32 0.47
CA LEU A 232 -27.20 -0.55 0.75
C LEU A 232 -27.52 -1.49 -0.42
N THR A 233 -27.19 -1.12 -1.65
CA THR A 233 -27.35 -1.97 -2.84
C THR A 233 -26.37 -3.13 -2.77
N ILE A 234 -25.10 -2.87 -2.42
CA ILE A 234 -24.09 -3.92 -2.17
C ILE A 234 -24.52 -4.83 -1.03
N LYS A 235 -24.97 -4.27 0.10
CA LYS A 235 -25.41 -5.08 1.22
C LYS A 235 -26.61 -5.95 0.84
N ALA A 236 -27.62 -5.39 0.18
CA ALA A 236 -28.76 -6.16 -0.27
C ALA A 236 -28.35 -7.32 -1.20
N ALA A 237 -27.46 -7.05 -2.16
CA ALA A 237 -26.97 -8.05 -3.12
C ALA A 237 -26.11 -9.16 -2.49
N SER A 238 -25.46 -8.89 -1.35
CA SER A 238 -24.60 -9.86 -0.65
C SER A 238 -25.31 -10.65 0.46
N ARG A 239 -26.61 -10.45 0.67
CA ARG A 239 -27.38 -11.08 1.75
C ARG A 239 -27.26 -12.60 1.77
N ASP A 240 -27.51 -13.25 0.64
CA ASP A 240 -27.51 -14.71 0.56
C ASP A 240 -26.10 -15.28 0.72
N LEU A 241 -25.09 -14.57 0.20
CA LEU A 241 -23.69 -14.92 0.36
C LEU A 241 -23.25 -14.85 1.84
N VAL A 242 -23.69 -13.82 2.58
CA VAL A 242 -23.45 -13.70 4.04
C VAL A 242 -24.14 -14.85 4.80
N ARG A 243 -25.35 -15.25 4.38
CA ARG A 243 -26.06 -16.39 4.98
C ARG A 243 -25.32 -17.70 4.76
N GLU A 244 -24.84 -17.92 3.54
CA GLU A 244 -24.02 -19.07 3.19
C GLU A 244 -22.73 -19.11 4.01
N GLU A 245 -21.97 -18.01 4.07
CA GLU A 245 -20.74 -17.92 4.86
C GLU A 245 -20.95 -18.25 6.34
N LEU A 246 -22.05 -17.81 6.94
CA LEU A 246 -22.40 -18.19 8.32
C LEU A 246 -22.71 -19.70 8.45
N ALA A 247 -23.45 -20.26 7.50
CA ALA A 247 -23.86 -21.67 7.52
C ALA A 247 -22.69 -22.64 7.25
N THR A 248 -21.72 -22.23 6.43
CA THR A 248 -20.60 -23.06 5.99
C THR A 248 -19.26 -22.62 6.57
N SER A 249 -19.25 -21.77 7.60
CA SER A 249 -18.02 -21.12 8.10
C SER A 249 -16.92 -22.10 8.50
N GLY A 250 -17.28 -23.32 8.92
CA GLY A 250 -16.30 -24.37 9.20
C GLY A 250 -15.60 -24.93 7.99
N THR A 251 -16.37 -25.24 6.95
CA THR A 251 -15.81 -25.66 5.67
C THR A 251 -14.95 -24.55 5.07
N MET A 252 -15.37 -23.29 5.21
CA MET A 252 -14.61 -22.15 4.71
C MET A 252 -13.28 -21.94 5.45
N GLU A 253 -13.27 -22.15 6.77
CA GLU A 253 -12.01 -22.17 7.53
C GLU A 253 -11.09 -23.30 7.05
N ASP A 254 -11.61 -24.52 6.85
CA ASP A 254 -10.81 -25.67 6.38
C ASP A 254 -10.20 -25.41 5.00
N VAL A 255 -10.96 -24.81 4.08
CA VAL A 255 -10.48 -24.40 2.75
C VAL A 255 -9.33 -23.40 2.87
N LEU A 256 -9.52 -22.33 3.64
CA LEU A 256 -8.50 -21.31 3.86
C LEU A 256 -7.24 -21.89 4.51
N ARG A 257 -7.40 -22.80 5.48
CA ARG A 257 -6.27 -23.51 6.11
C ARG A 257 -5.52 -24.40 5.12
N GLY A 258 -6.23 -25.12 4.26
CA GLY A 258 -5.60 -25.94 3.22
C GLY A 258 -4.73 -25.11 2.27
N THR A 259 -5.22 -23.96 1.80
CA THR A 259 -4.43 -23.05 0.96
C THR A 259 -3.26 -22.44 1.75
N ALA A 260 -3.46 -22.09 3.02
CA ALA A 260 -2.40 -21.57 3.89
C ALA A 260 -1.27 -22.58 4.11
N ASP A 261 -1.59 -23.83 4.42
CA ASP A 261 -0.61 -24.92 4.58
C ASP A 261 0.19 -25.14 3.28
N ALA A 262 -0.47 -25.03 2.13
CA ALA A 262 0.19 -25.12 0.83
C ALA A 262 1.15 -23.94 0.56
N LEU A 263 0.75 -22.71 0.92
CA LEU A 263 1.62 -21.52 0.84
C LEU A 263 2.85 -21.65 1.72
N GLU A 264 2.66 -22.07 2.98
CA GLU A 264 3.76 -22.28 3.94
C GLU A 264 4.68 -23.43 3.52
N SER A 265 4.12 -24.51 2.96
CA SER A 265 4.90 -25.63 2.39
C SER A 265 5.71 -25.19 1.17
N ALA A 266 5.20 -24.23 0.41
CA ALA A 266 5.96 -23.55 -0.64
C ALA A 266 6.96 -22.52 -0.04
N GLY A 267 7.03 -22.29 1.27
CA GLY A 267 7.97 -21.35 1.88
C GLY A 267 7.56 -19.89 1.74
N TYR A 268 6.28 -19.62 1.54
CA TYR A 268 5.71 -18.27 1.62
C TYR A 268 5.08 -18.02 2.99
N GLY A 269 5.15 -16.78 3.47
CA GLY A 269 4.46 -16.37 4.70
C GLY A 269 3.03 -15.92 4.41
N LEU A 270 2.15 -16.09 5.39
CA LEU A 270 0.76 -15.63 5.35
C LEU A 270 0.66 -14.12 5.58
N GLN A 271 -0.18 -13.46 4.79
CA GLN A 271 -0.38 -12.01 4.83
C GLN A 271 -1.60 -11.59 5.66
N ALA A 272 -2.61 -12.46 5.76
CA ALA A 272 -3.78 -12.24 6.61
C ALA A 272 -4.06 -13.48 7.47
N ALA A 273 -4.26 -13.27 8.76
CA ALA A 273 -4.40 -14.35 9.74
C ALA A 273 -5.76 -15.04 9.65
N ILE A 274 -5.73 -16.39 9.68
CA ILE A 274 -6.91 -17.24 9.78
C ILE A 274 -7.12 -17.60 11.24
N MET A 275 -8.20 -17.06 11.83
CA MET A 275 -8.48 -17.24 13.25
C MET A 275 -9.16 -18.59 13.48
N PRO A 276 -8.70 -19.42 14.44
CA PRO A 276 -9.39 -20.66 14.82
C PRO A 276 -10.83 -20.39 15.24
N GLU A 277 -11.75 -21.17 14.66
CA GLU A 277 -13.21 -21.02 14.80
C GLU A 277 -13.76 -19.65 14.34
N GLY A 278 -12.92 -18.83 13.71
CA GLY A 278 -13.30 -17.49 13.26
C GLY A 278 -14.19 -17.57 12.04
N VAL A 279 -15.28 -16.81 12.06
CA VAL A 279 -16.11 -16.58 10.86
C VAL A 279 -15.55 -15.35 10.14
N ASN A 280 -15.59 -15.32 8.80
CA ASN A 280 -15.05 -14.20 8.03
C ASN A 280 -15.97 -12.96 7.99
N LEU A 281 -16.72 -12.76 9.06
CA LEU A 281 -17.70 -11.70 9.25
C LEU A 281 -17.47 -10.98 10.58
N PHE A 282 -17.83 -9.71 10.59
CA PHE A 282 -18.00 -8.90 11.78
C PHE A 282 -19.46 -8.51 11.93
N VAL A 283 -19.88 -8.34 13.17
CA VAL A 283 -21.21 -7.85 13.54
C VAL A 283 -21.07 -6.70 14.53
N GLU A 284 -21.96 -5.73 14.42
CA GLU A 284 -22.05 -4.66 15.39
C GLU A 284 -22.60 -5.16 16.73
N GLY A 285 -21.78 -5.01 17.76
CA GLY A 285 -22.02 -5.40 19.15
C GLY A 285 -21.83 -4.24 20.11
N ALA A 286 -21.86 -4.56 21.41
CA ALA A 286 -21.71 -3.57 22.48
C ALA A 286 -20.35 -2.86 22.46
N HIS A 287 -19.36 -3.46 21.81
CA HIS A 287 -18.03 -2.88 21.64
C HIS A 287 -17.75 -2.46 20.20
N GLY A 288 -18.76 -2.18 19.38
CA GLY A 288 -18.58 -1.75 17.98
C GLY A 288 -18.50 -2.93 17.03
N ARG A 289 -17.56 -2.91 16.08
CA ARG A 289 -17.38 -3.96 15.08
C ARG A 289 -16.67 -5.17 15.71
N GLU A 290 -17.45 -6.20 16.04
CA GLU A 290 -16.97 -7.38 16.75
C GLU A 290 -16.83 -8.59 15.83
N ARG A 291 -15.77 -9.36 16.02
CA ARG A 291 -15.51 -10.57 15.22
C ARG A 291 -16.40 -11.71 15.70
N LEU A 292 -16.95 -12.48 14.76
CA LEU A 292 -17.69 -13.70 15.07
C LEU A 292 -16.77 -14.91 15.17
N TYR A 293 -17.04 -15.76 16.17
CA TYR A 293 -16.45 -17.07 16.33
C TYR A 293 -17.57 -18.11 16.43
N ARG A 294 -17.39 -19.27 15.81
CA ARG A 294 -18.28 -20.41 16.02
C ARG A 294 -18.30 -20.80 17.50
N ASP A 295 -19.49 -21.12 17.98
CA ASP A 295 -19.75 -21.57 19.34
C ASP A 295 -20.80 -22.70 19.29
N PRO A 296 -20.76 -23.70 20.19
CA PRO A 296 -21.79 -24.74 20.23
C PRO A 296 -23.23 -24.22 20.31
N ALA A 297 -23.45 -23.03 20.88
CA ALA A 297 -24.75 -22.37 20.98
C ALA A 297 -25.07 -21.37 19.84
N GLY A 298 -24.16 -21.16 18.89
CA GLY A 298 -24.32 -20.23 17.77
C GLY A 298 -23.01 -19.56 17.37
N PHE A 299 -22.95 -18.24 17.51
CA PHE A 299 -21.78 -17.43 17.20
C PHE A 299 -21.46 -16.49 18.36
N ARG A 300 -20.25 -16.61 18.91
CA ARG A 300 -19.73 -15.76 19.97
C ARG A 300 -19.03 -14.55 19.39
N LEU A 301 -19.45 -13.36 19.81
CA LEU A 301 -18.83 -12.09 19.48
C LEU A 301 -17.58 -11.88 20.36
N ASN A 302 -16.56 -11.25 19.80
CA ASN A 302 -15.36 -10.86 20.54
C ASN A 302 -15.11 -9.35 20.35
N PRO A 303 -14.93 -8.57 21.45
CA PRO A 303 -14.63 -9.03 22.81
C PRO A 303 -15.83 -9.25 23.76
N SER A 304 -17.07 -8.92 23.39
CA SER A 304 -18.23 -8.94 24.32
C SER A 304 -18.53 -10.31 24.92
N GLN A 305 -18.14 -11.39 24.24
CA GLN A 305 -18.53 -12.77 24.53
C GLN A 305 -20.04 -13.02 24.44
N GLU A 306 -20.80 -12.09 23.85
CA GLU A 306 -22.22 -12.28 23.55
C GLU A 306 -22.37 -13.42 22.54
N VAL A 307 -23.31 -14.35 22.77
CA VAL A 307 -23.61 -15.43 21.83
C VAL A 307 -24.91 -15.11 21.10
N ARG A 308 -24.84 -15.09 19.76
CA ARG A 308 -25.97 -14.87 18.86
C ARG A 308 -26.24 -16.11 18.03
N SER A 309 -27.50 -16.45 17.80
CA SER A 309 -27.85 -17.47 16.81
C SER A 309 -27.63 -16.95 15.39
N ALA A 310 -27.59 -17.85 14.39
CA ALA A 310 -27.59 -17.43 12.98
C ALA A 310 -28.77 -16.50 12.66
N THR A 311 -29.95 -16.82 13.21
CA THR A 311 -31.17 -16.02 13.07
C THR A 311 -31.00 -14.61 13.61
N ASP A 312 -30.31 -14.44 14.75
CA ASP A 312 -30.08 -13.11 15.35
C ASP A 312 -29.12 -12.28 14.49
N VAL A 313 -28.09 -12.90 13.91
CA VAL A 313 -27.17 -12.23 12.98
C VAL A 313 -27.91 -11.82 11.70
N HIS A 314 -28.76 -12.69 11.15
CA HIS A 314 -29.59 -12.36 9.99
C HIS A 314 -30.61 -11.25 10.30
N ALA A 315 -31.23 -11.27 11.48
CA ALA A 315 -32.13 -10.19 11.91
C ALA A 315 -31.39 -8.85 12.08
N SER A 316 -30.14 -8.89 12.55
CA SER A 316 -29.27 -7.71 12.60
C SER A 316 -29.04 -7.15 11.20
N PHE A 317 -28.67 -8.01 10.24
CA PHE A 317 -28.51 -7.65 8.83
C PHE A 317 -29.79 -7.07 8.21
N ASP A 318 -30.94 -7.71 8.48
CA ASP A 318 -32.22 -7.30 7.91
C ASP A 318 -32.70 -5.95 8.45
N SER A 319 -32.33 -5.60 9.69
CA SER A 319 -32.68 -4.32 10.32
C SER A 319 -31.71 -3.19 9.98
N ASP A 320 -30.41 -3.47 9.97
CA ASP A 320 -29.35 -2.56 9.54
C ASP A 320 -28.31 -3.35 8.73
N PRO A 321 -28.35 -3.29 7.38
CA PRO A 321 -27.40 -4.03 6.55
C PRO A 321 -25.93 -3.62 6.76
N ALA A 322 -25.67 -2.42 7.28
CA ALA A 322 -24.32 -1.98 7.62
C ALA A 322 -23.79 -2.57 8.94
N SER A 323 -24.66 -3.17 9.75
CA SER A 323 -24.28 -3.82 11.02
C SER A 323 -23.46 -5.09 10.83
N VAL A 324 -23.43 -5.66 9.62
CA VAL A 324 -22.64 -6.85 9.28
C VAL A 324 -21.68 -6.50 8.15
N SER A 325 -20.41 -6.84 8.33
CA SER A 325 -19.36 -6.55 7.34
C SER A 325 -18.43 -7.74 7.14
N PRO A 326 -17.93 -7.96 5.92
CA PRO A 326 -16.91 -8.97 5.68
C PRO A 326 -15.58 -8.58 6.29
N ASN A 327 -14.75 -9.55 6.62
CA ASN A 327 -13.33 -9.30 6.90
C ASN A 327 -12.52 -9.17 5.60
N VAL A 328 -11.19 -9.00 5.73
CA VAL A 328 -10.27 -8.87 4.60
C VAL A 328 -10.30 -10.06 3.62
N LEU A 329 -10.61 -11.28 4.08
CA LEU A 329 -10.64 -12.50 3.27
C LEU A 329 -11.96 -12.64 2.50
N PHE A 330 -13.08 -12.27 3.12
CA PHE A 330 -14.41 -12.42 2.52
C PHE A 330 -14.85 -11.21 1.67
N ARG A 331 -14.29 -10.03 1.91
CA ARG A 331 -14.59 -8.81 1.15
C ARG A 331 -14.36 -8.98 -0.36
N PRO A 332 -13.26 -9.60 -0.85
CA PRO A 332 -13.07 -9.89 -2.28
C PRO A 332 -14.16 -10.78 -2.89
N ILE A 333 -14.71 -11.73 -2.11
CA ILE A 333 -15.80 -12.60 -2.56
C ILE A 333 -17.09 -11.77 -2.71
N VAL A 334 -17.41 -10.94 -1.72
CA VAL A 334 -18.56 -10.02 -1.77
C VAL A 334 -18.45 -9.10 -2.99
N GLU A 335 -17.29 -8.50 -3.22
CA GLU A 335 -17.07 -7.63 -4.38
C GLU A 335 -17.29 -8.37 -5.71
N SER A 336 -16.70 -9.56 -5.86
CA SER A 336 -16.80 -10.37 -7.10
C SER A 336 -18.14 -11.07 -7.28
N HIS A 337 -19.00 -11.06 -6.26
CA HIS A 337 -20.38 -11.49 -6.32
C HIS A 337 -21.29 -10.37 -6.85
N VAL A 338 -21.06 -9.13 -6.43
CA VAL A 338 -21.87 -7.98 -6.81
C VAL A 338 -21.44 -7.39 -8.15
N PHE A 339 -20.14 -7.36 -8.44
CA PHE A 339 -19.58 -6.68 -9.61
C PHE A 339 -19.00 -7.65 -10.63
N PRO A 340 -19.21 -7.40 -11.95
CA PRO A 340 -18.56 -8.14 -13.02
C PRO A 340 -17.09 -7.71 -13.15
N THR A 341 -16.27 -8.07 -12.17
CA THR A 341 -14.87 -7.63 -12.02
C THR A 341 -13.92 -8.46 -12.89
N LEU A 342 -13.33 -7.83 -13.92
CA LEU A 342 -12.24 -8.42 -14.71
C LEU A 342 -10.96 -8.53 -13.89
N ALA A 343 -10.55 -7.39 -13.32
CA ALA A 343 -9.29 -7.26 -12.62
C ALA A 343 -9.45 -6.46 -11.33
N TYR A 344 -8.74 -6.87 -10.29
CA TYR A 344 -8.55 -6.14 -9.05
C TYR A 344 -7.14 -5.54 -9.03
N VAL A 345 -7.05 -4.22 -9.04
CA VAL A 345 -5.77 -3.50 -8.93
C VAL A 345 -5.30 -3.51 -7.47
N ALA A 346 -4.20 -4.22 -7.23
CA ALA A 346 -3.69 -4.57 -5.92
C ALA A 346 -2.35 -3.90 -5.60
N GLY A 347 -2.18 -3.48 -4.34
CA GLY A 347 -0.86 -3.22 -3.76
C GLY A 347 -0.19 -4.49 -3.24
N PRO A 348 1.06 -4.42 -2.75
CA PRO A 348 1.84 -5.59 -2.35
C PRO A 348 1.17 -6.46 -1.26
N GLY A 349 0.55 -5.83 -0.26
CA GLY A 349 -0.18 -6.57 0.79
C GLY A 349 -1.42 -7.28 0.26
N GLU A 350 -2.08 -6.70 -0.75
CA GLU A 350 -3.26 -7.32 -1.37
C GLU A 350 -2.87 -8.48 -2.27
N ILE A 351 -1.83 -8.33 -3.09
CA ILE A 351 -1.25 -9.45 -3.85
C ILE A 351 -0.96 -10.62 -2.90
N GLY A 352 -0.30 -10.33 -1.77
CA GLY A 352 0.02 -11.34 -0.76
C GLY A 352 -1.20 -12.07 -0.20
N TYR A 353 -2.26 -11.36 0.23
CA TYR A 353 -3.42 -12.04 0.80
C TYR A 353 -4.31 -12.68 -0.26
N TYR A 354 -4.38 -12.15 -1.50
CA TYR A 354 -5.13 -12.78 -2.59
C TYR A 354 -4.61 -14.18 -2.91
N ALA A 355 -3.31 -14.43 -2.75
CA ALA A 355 -2.73 -15.76 -2.87
C ALA A 355 -3.38 -16.79 -1.92
N GLN A 356 -3.90 -16.33 -0.77
CA GLN A 356 -4.58 -17.17 0.21
C GLN A 356 -6.04 -17.47 -0.16
N LEU A 357 -6.58 -16.83 -1.21
CA LEU A 357 -8.00 -16.87 -1.54
C LEU A 357 -8.34 -17.77 -2.73
N SER A 358 -7.36 -18.37 -3.43
CA SER A 358 -7.61 -19.14 -4.67
C SER A 358 -8.68 -20.21 -4.49
N ASP A 359 -8.53 -21.09 -3.50
CA ASP A 359 -9.52 -22.14 -3.26
C ASP A 359 -10.76 -21.62 -2.54
N TYR A 360 -10.65 -20.50 -1.82
CA TYR A 360 -11.79 -19.83 -1.19
C TYR A 360 -12.76 -19.24 -2.22
N PHE A 361 -12.24 -18.60 -3.28
CA PHE A 361 -13.01 -18.18 -4.45
C PHE A 361 -13.73 -19.37 -5.11
N LYS A 362 -13.01 -20.48 -5.33
CA LYS A 362 -13.60 -21.71 -5.90
C LYS A 362 -14.70 -22.28 -5.01
N ALA A 363 -14.52 -22.27 -3.69
CA ALA A 363 -15.52 -22.76 -2.74
C ALA A 363 -16.84 -21.97 -2.80
N HIS A 364 -16.78 -20.69 -3.17
CA HIS A 364 -17.97 -19.86 -3.44
C HIS A 364 -18.46 -19.91 -4.89
N ASN A 365 -17.90 -20.77 -5.74
CA ASN A 365 -18.20 -20.85 -7.18
C ASN A 365 -17.99 -19.52 -7.93
N ILE A 366 -16.99 -18.75 -7.52
CA ILE A 366 -16.61 -17.48 -8.13
C ILE A 366 -15.18 -17.62 -8.65
N GLU A 367 -14.95 -17.32 -9.91
CA GLU A 367 -13.57 -17.24 -10.40
C GLU A 367 -12.92 -15.95 -9.87
N MET A 368 -11.73 -16.08 -9.27
CA MET A 368 -10.94 -14.95 -8.76
C MET A 368 -10.71 -13.91 -9.88
N PRO A 369 -10.82 -12.60 -9.60
CA PRO A 369 -10.46 -11.56 -10.58
C PRO A 369 -8.96 -11.59 -10.87
N ILE A 370 -8.57 -11.07 -12.03
CA ILE A 370 -7.15 -10.92 -12.39
C ILE A 370 -6.50 -9.96 -11.38
N VAL A 371 -5.50 -10.43 -10.63
CA VAL A 371 -4.81 -9.59 -9.64
C VAL A 371 -3.77 -8.73 -10.36
N TRP A 372 -4.07 -7.45 -10.59
CA TRP A 372 -3.21 -6.55 -11.33
C TRP A 372 -2.35 -5.69 -10.38
N PRO A 373 -1.01 -5.76 -10.42
CA PRO A 373 -0.17 -4.90 -9.59
C PRO A 373 -0.37 -3.41 -9.93
N ARG A 374 -0.68 -2.58 -8.93
CA ARG A 374 -0.78 -1.13 -9.15
C ARG A 374 0.56 -0.55 -9.60
N PHE A 375 0.54 0.60 -10.26
CA PHE A 375 1.76 1.39 -10.44
C PHE A 375 2.31 1.90 -9.09
N SER A 376 3.64 1.95 -9.02
CA SER A 376 4.45 2.55 -7.98
C SER A 376 5.24 3.70 -8.58
N VAL A 377 5.36 4.81 -7.84
CA VAL A 377 5.99 6.03 -8.38
C VAL A 377 6.93 6.66 -7.37
N ALA A 378 8.17 6.87 -7.80
CA ALA A 378 9.09 7.80 -7.14
C ALA A 378 9.09 9.15 -7.88
N THR A 379 8.53 10.17 -7.23
CA THR A 379 8.47 11.53 -7.77
C THR A 379 9.71 12.31 -7.37
N ILE A 380 10.62 12.53 -8.33
CA ILE A 380 11.88 13.23 -8.11
C ILE A 380 11.74 14.68 -8.56
N GLU A 381 11.64 15.59 -7.60
CA GLU A 381 11.68 17.03 -7.87
C GLU A 381 13.07 17.46 -8.36
N LYS A 382 13.13 18.51 -9.21
CA LYS A 382 14.39 18.97 -9.83
C LYS A 382 15.51 19.24 -8.80
N LYS A 383 15.17 19.77 -7.62
CA LYS A 383 16.14 20.05 -6.55
C LYS A 383 16.66 18.76 -5.92
N VAL A 384 15.77 17.81 -5.63
CA VAL A 384 16.11 16.47 -5.09
C VAL A 384 17.00 15.73 -6.08
N GLY A 385 16.64 15.68 -7.37
CA GLY A 385 17.44 15.02 -8.40
C GLY A 385 18.85 15.63 -8.58
N LYS A 386 19.02 16.95 -8.40
CA LYS A 386 20.35 17.59 -8.39
C LYS A 386 21.19 17.15 -7.19
N VAL A 387 20.57 16.93 -6.04
CA VAL A 387 21.26 16.43 -4.84
C VAL A 387 21.69 14.99 -5.08
N LEU A 388 20.80 14.10 -5.54
CA LEU A 388 21.14 12.71 -5.84
C LEU A 388 22.33 12.60 -6.81
N LYS A 389 22.30 13.36 -7.91
CA LYS A 389 23.40 13.40 -8.89
C LYS A 389 24.70 13.94 -8.32
N LYS A 390 24.65 14.92 -7.41
CA LYS A 390 25.84 15.47 -6.75
C LYS A 390 26.52 14.45 -5.84
N PHE A 391 25.73 13.56 -5.23
CA PHE A 391 26.20 12.56 -4.28
C PHE A 391 26.40 11.17 -4.90
N ASP A 392 26.06 11.00 -6.17
CA ASP A 392 26.03 9.70 -6.87
C ASP A 392 25.21 8.64 -6.12
N VAL A 393 24.04 9.04 -5.61
CA VAL A 393 23.15 8.20 -4.80
C VAL A 393 21.93 7.80 -5.62
N THR A 394 21.66 6.49 -5.68
CA THR A 394 20.47 5.92 -6.33
C THR A 394 19.27 5.86 -5.39
N LEU A 395 18.08 5.53 -5.90
CA LEU A 395 16.91 5.31 -5.05
C LEU A 395 17.08 4.11 -4.10
N ASP A 396 17.74 3.05 -4.55
CA ASP A 396 17.98 1.85 -3.74
C ASP A 396 18.93 2.14 -2.57
N ASP A 397 19.93 2.99 -2.79
CA ASP A 397 20.84 3.43 -1.74
C ASP A 397 20.11 4.15 -0.59
N LEU A 398 19.03 4.89 -0.90
CA LEU A 398 18.23 5.65 0.07
C LEU A 398 17.37 4.76 0.98
N GLN A 399 17.27 3.45 0.72
CA GLN A 399 16.59 2.52 1.62
C GLN A 399 17.38 2.26 2.90
N ARG A 400 18.69 2.55 2.90
CA ARG A 400 19.55 2.40 4.07
C ARG A 400 19.37 3.53 5.06
N PRO A 401 19.60 3.30 6.37
CA PRO A 401 19.66 4.37 7.35
C PRO A 401 20.62 5.50 6.93
N PHE A 402 20.22 6.76 7.11
CA PHE A 402 21.03 7.93 6.67
C PHE A 402 22.47 7.90 7.18
N HIS A 403 22.69 7.43 8.41
CA HIS A 403 24.02 7.37 9.01
C HIS A 403 24.97 6.44 8.26
N GLU A 404 24.46 5.38 7.62
CA GLU A 404 25.24 4.49 6.76
C GLU A 404 25.61 5.17 5.45
N ILE A 405 24.65 5.83 4.79
CA ILE A 405 24.86 6.58 3.55
C ILE A 405 25.91 7.68 3.77
N ALA A 406 25.75 8.46 4.85
CA ALA A 406 26.67 9.52 5.21
C ALA A 406 28.07 9.02 5.56
N SER A 407 28.18 7.81 6.15
CA SER A 407 29.48 7.20 6.46
C SER A 407 30.16 6.67 5.20
N GLY A 408 29.43 6.02 4.30
CA GLY A 408 29.94 5.58 3.00
C GLY A 408 30.51 6.76 2.21
N PHE A 409 29.71 7.82 2.03
CA PHE A 409 30.15 9.06 1.37
C PHE A 409 31.41 9.65 2.03
N ALA A 410 31.46 9.71 3.37
CA ALA A 410 32.60 10.28 4.07
C ALA A 410 33.89 9.45 3.88
N HIS A 411 33.79 8.13 3.71
CA HIS A 411 34.92 7.27 3.38
C HIS A 411 35.36 7.43 1.91
N ASP A 412 34.42 7.59 0.99
CA ASP A 412 34.71 7.76 -0.43
C ASP A 412 35.42 9.09 -0.72
N GLU A 413 35.00 10.16 -0.03
CA GLU A 413 35.58 11.51 -0.13
C GLU A 413 36.89 11.73 0.64
N ILE A 414 37.42 10.71 1.34
CA ILE A 414 38.78 10.82 1.90
C ILE A 414 39.75 11.00 0.71
N PRO A 415 40.60 12.04 0.72
CA PRO A 415 41.54 12.30 -0.38
C PRO A 415 42.38 11.06 -0.70
N ILE A 416 42.61 10.81 -2.00
CA ILE A 416 43.35 9.64 -2.47
C ILE A 416 44.74 9.58 -1.82
N GLU A 417 45.41 10.72 -1.67
CA GLU A 417 46.72 10.83 -1.04
C GLU A 417 46.66 10.38 0.43
N SER A 418 45.56 10.66 1.12
CA SER A 418 45.34 10.20 2.50
C SER A 418 45.07 8.70 2.56
N LYS A 419 44.26 8.16 1.64
CA LYS A 419 44.03 6.70 1.52
C LYS A 419 45.33 5.95 1.20
N GLU A 420 46.12 6.46 0.27
CA GLU A 420 47.43 5.90 -0.09
C GLU A 420 48.43 5.97 1.06
N ALA A 421 48.49 7.08 1.80
CA ALA A 421 49.36 7.21 2.97
C ALA A 421 49.01 6.19 4.06
N ILE A 422 47.71 5.99 4.34
CA ILE A 422 47.24 4.97 5.28
C ILE A 422 47.59 3.57 4.78
N GLY A 423 47.40 3.29 3.48
CA GLY A 423 47.76 2.03 2.84
C GLY A 423 49.25 1.71 2.94
N LYS A 424 50.11 2.70 2.63
CA LYS A 424 51.58 2.60 2.77
C LYS A 424 51.98 2.31 4.22
N LEU A 425 51.42 3.06 5.18
CA LEU A 425 51.71 2.84 6.59
C LEU A 425 51.28 1.43 7.05
N ARG A 426 50.11 0.96 6.61
CA ARG A 426 49.64 -0.40 6.90
C ARG A 426 50.60 -1.46 6.36
N ALA A 427 51.08 -1.30 5.13
CA ALA A 427 52.04 -2.20 4.51
C ALA A 427 53.38 -2.22 5.28
N SER A 428 53.92 -1.06 5.63
CA SER A 428 55.16 -0.96 6.42
C SER A 428 55.03 -1.60 7.81
N ILE A 429 53.89 -1.46 8.49
CA ILE A 429 53.62 -2.13 9.77
C ILE A 429 53.59 -3.66 9.59
N SER A 430 52.92 -4.16 8.54
CA SER A 430 52.89 -5.60 8.24
C SER A 430 54.29 -6.17 8.01
N GLU A 431 55.09 -5.48 7.22
CA GLU A 431 56.44 -5.91 6.84
C GLU A 431 57.38 -5.91 8.04
N GLY A 432 57.43 -4.81 8.80
CA GLY A 432 58.27 -4.70 9.98
C GLY A 432 57.90 -5.70 11.09
N VAL A 433 56.61 -5.97 11.30
CA VAL A 433 56.19 -7.03 12.23
C VAL A 433 56.60 -8.41 11.74
N SER A 434 56.48 -8.68 10.44
CA SER A 434 56.84 -10.00 9.89
C SER A 434 58.34 -10.28 10.04
N GLU A 435 59.18 -9.27 9.80
CA GLU A 435 60.62 -9.35 10.05
C GLU A 435 60.94 -9.54 11.54
N LEU A 436 60.24 -8.80 12.41
CA LEU A 436 60.36 -8.94 13.86
C LEU A 436 59.96 -10.34 14.33
N GLN A 437 58.90 -10.92 13.78
CA GLN A 437 58.45 -12.28 14.12
C GLN A 437 59.52 -13.33 13.81
N VAL A 438 60.22 -13.21 12.69
CA VAL A 438 61.30 -14.14 12.32
C VAL A 438 62.46 -14.05 13.31
N THR A 439 62.87 -12.83 13.66
CA THR A 439 64.00 -12.60 14.57
C THR A 439 63.69 -12.95 16.02
N VAL A 440 62.52 -12.59 16.54
CA VAL A 440 62.16 -12.87 17.95
C VAL A 440 61.81 -14.34 18.19
N SER A 441 61.26 -15.04 17.19
CA SER A 441 60.98 -16.48 17.30
C SER A 441 62.26 -17.33 17.40
N ALA A 442 63.39 -16.81 16.90
CA ALA A 442 64.70 -17.45 17.06
C ALA A 442 65.27 -17.28 18.48
N VAL A 443 64.77 -16.32 19.26
CA VAL A 443 65.14 -16.09 20.67
C VAL A 443 64.20 -16.85 21.61
N ASP A 444 62.89 -16.68 21.44
CA ASP A 444 61.85 -17.38 22.20
C ASP A 444 60.58 -17.55 21.32
N PRO A 445 60.15 -18.78 21.03
CA PRO A 445 58.95 -19.04 20.22
C PRO A 445 57.67 -18.39 20.76
N THR A 446 57.58 -18.13 22.07
CA THR A 446 56.39 -17.51 22.70
C THR A 446 56.23 -16.03 22.34
N LEU A 447 57.31 -15.34 21.94
CA LEU A 447 57.28 -13.92 21.56
C LEU A 447 56.60 -13.66 20.20
N ARG A 448 56.39 -14.71 19.39
CA ARG A 448 55.64 -14.60 18.14
C ARG A 448 54.21 -14.09 18.37
N ALA A 449 53.55 -14.61 19.41
CA ALA A 449 52.20 -14.19 19.78
C ALA A 449 52.15 -12.71 20.20
N SER A 450 53.17 -12.23 20.93
CA SER A 450 53.30 -10.83 21.32
C SER A 450 53.47 -9.89 20.11
N ALA A 451 54.24 -10.31 19.09
CA ALA A 451 54.38 -9.55 17.85
C ALA A 451 53.07 -9.51 17.02
N GLU A 452 52.30 -10.61 16.99
CA GLU A 452 50.95 -10.61 16.41
C GLU A 452 50.00 -9.68 17.16
N GLN A 453 50.04 -9.70 18.48
CA GLN A 453 49.24 -8.81 19.32
C GLN A 453 49.56 -7.33 19.04
N PHE A 454 50.85 -6.98 18.93
CA PHE A 454 51.28 -5.64 18.56
C PHE A 454 50.73 -5.21 17.19
N ARG A 455 50.81 -6.09 16.17
CA ARG A 455 50.24 -5.80 14.84
C ARG A 455 48.75 -5.51 14.89
N ASN A 456 48.00 -6.34 15.62
CA ASN A 456 46.56 -6.18 15.76
C ASN A 456 46.21 -4.85 16.45
N GLN A 457 46.96 -4.47 17.48
CA GLN A 457 46.79 -3.19 18.16
C GLN A 457 47.14 -2.00 17.25
N ALA A 458 48.21 -2.11 16.46
CA ALA A 458 48.61 -1.08 15.51
C ALA A 458 47.56 -0.89 14.40
N PHE A 459 47.01 -1.99 13.86
CA PHE A 459 45.91 -1.93 12.89
C PHE A 459 44.62 -1.38 13.47
N GLY A 460 44.28 -1.72 14.72
CA GLY A 460 43.16 -1.10 15.44
C GLY A 460 43.31 0.41 15.52
N THR A 461 44.50 0.88 15.93
CA THR A 461 44.81 2.32 16.04
C THR A 461 44.75 3.02 14.67
N LEU A 462 45.24 2.36 13.61
CA LEU A 462 45.18 2.90 12.26
C LEU A 462 43.73 3.04 11.75
N LYS A 463 42.88 2.05 12.07
CA LYS A 463 41.44 2.09 11.76
C LYS A 463 40.74 3.22 12.51
N ASP A 464 41.12 3.48 13.77
CA ASP A 464 40.58 4.61 14.53
C ASP A 464 40.96 5.96 13.89
N LEU A 465 42.18 6.09 13.37
CA LEU A 465 42.63 7.28 12.65
C LEU A 465 41.83 7.49 11.34
N GLU A 466 41.64 6.42 10.58
CA GLU A 466 40.81 6.43 9.36
C GLU A 466 39.37 6.87 9.67
N SER A 467 38.80 6.36 10.77
CA SER A 467 37.47 6.74 11.24
C SER A 467 37.40 8.23 11.63
N LYS A 468 38.44 8.77 12.28
CA LYS A 468 38.53 10.20 12.62
C LYS A 468 38.66 11.09 11.37
N LEU A 469 39.36 10.62 10.34
CA LEU A 469 39.45 11.30 9.04
C LEU A 469 38.08 11.35 8.36
N ALA A 470 37.39 10.21 8.26
CA ALA A 470 36.01 10.17 7.75
C ALA A 470 35.10 11.12 8.54
N GLN A 471 35.21 11.16 9.87
CA GLN A 471 34.44 12.10 10.70
C GLN A 471 34.77 13.58 10.40
N ALA A 472 36.03 13.91 10.11
CA ALA A 472 36.42 15.26 9.73
C ALA A 472 35.87 15.65 8.35
N VAL A 473 35.88 14.73 7.39
CA VAL A 473 35.23 14.91 6.07
C VAL A 473 33.73 15.14 6.24
N LYS A 474 33.06 14.32 7.06
CA LYS A 474 31.63 14.47 7.40
C LYS A 474 31.32 15.86 7.94
N ARG A 475 32.15 16.38 8.87
CA ARG A 475 31.99 17.74 9.43
C ARG A 475 32.19 18.83 8.37
N LYS A 476 33.18 18.69 7.48
CA LYS A 476 33.44 19.64 6.40
C LYS A 476 32.29 19.68 5.38
N SER A 477 31.63 18.54 5.17
CA SER A 477 30.52 18.38 4.22
C SER A 477 29.14 18.46 4.88
N ALA A 478 29.01 18.99 6.10
CA ALA A 478 27.76 18.97 6.87
C ALA A 478 26.56 19.59 6.13
N ILE A 479 26.74 20.72 5.44
CA ILE A 479 25.67 21.37 4.65
C ILE A 479 25.21 20.45 3.51
N ALA A 480 26.16 19.85 2.80
CA ALA A 480 25.85 19.00 1.68
C ALA A 480 25.14 17.72 2.17
N LEU A 481 25.61 17.11 3.26
CA LEU A 481 24.97 15.95 3.87
C LEU A 481 23.55 16.27 4.36
N SER A 482 23.31 17.47 4.91
CA SER A 482 21.95 17.91 5.26
C SER A 482 21.04 18.03 4.03
N GLN A 483 21.57 18.41 2.87
CA GLN A 483 20.80 18.38 1.61
C GLN A 483 20.43 16.96 1.20
N LEU A 484 21.35 16.00 1.36
CA LEU A 484 21.10 14.59 1.07
C LEU A 484 20.09 13.97 2.06
N GLU A 485 20.18 14.32 3.34
CA GLU A 485 19.21 13.91 4.36
C GLU A 485 17.80 14.39 3.99
N LYS A 486 17.66 15.66 3.60
CA LYS A 486 16.39 16.20 3.09
C LYS A 486 15.91 15.48 1.84
N ALA A 487 16.80 15.18 0.89
CA ALA A 487 16.45 14.39 -0.28
C ALA A 487 15.94 12.99 0.10
N GLN A 488 16.54 12.35 1.11
CA GLN A 488 16.05 11.08 1.64
C GLN A 488 14.68 11.23 2.30
N VAL A 489 14.40 12.30 3.04
CA VAL A 489 13.06 12.56 3.61
C VAL A 489 11.99 12.68 2.52
N HIS A 490 12.32 13.26 1.37
CA HIS A 490 11.38 13.41 0.23
C HIS A 490 11.15 12.13 -0.59
N LEU A 491 12.00 11.12 -0.47
CA LEU A 491 11.94 9.90 -1.28
C LEU A 491 11.67 8.64 -0.45
N MET A 492 12.26 8.59 0.75
CA MET A 492 12.17 7.52 1.73
C MET A 492 11.80 8.04 3.14
N PRO A 493 10.70 8.83 3.31
CA PRO A 493 10.27 9.29 4.63
C PRO A 493 10.04 8.12 5.59
N ASN A 494 10.56 8.23 6.82
CA ASN A 494 10.54 7.14 7.81
C ASN A 494 11.13 5.81 7.29
N GLY A 495 12.07 5.86 6.33
CA GLY A 495 12.68 4.67 5.73
C GLY A 495 11.75 3.86 4.82
N LYS A 496 10.61 4.42 4.42
CA LYS A 496 9.63 3.78 3.52
C LYS A 496 9.47 4.60 2.24
N PRO A 497 9.14 3.97 1.10
CA PRO A 497 8.82 4.69 -0.12
C PRO A 497 7.77 5.79 0.14
N THR A 498 8.00 6.98 -0.42
CA THR A 498 7.15 8.17 -0.22
C THR A 498 5.68 7.90 -0.44
N GLU A 499 5.37 7.06 -1.43
CA GLU A 499 3.99 6.70 -1.76
C GLU A 499 3.21 6.01 -0.62
N ARG A 500 3.91 5.46 0.38
CA ARG A 500 3.34 4.78 1.55
C ARG A 500 3.23 5.67 2.79
N VAL A 501 3.73 6.89 2.74
CA VAL A 501 3.78 7.78 3.90
C VAL A 501 3.16 9.13 3.58
N GLN A 502 3.67 9.81 2.58
CA GLN A 502 3.24 11.16 2.24
C GLN A 502 1.88 11.14 1.53
N GLY A 503 1.03 12.11 1.87
CA GLY A 503 -0.26 12.29 1.22
C GLY A 503 -0.20 13.15 -0.05
N PRO A 504 -1.25 13.10 -0.89
CA PRO A 504 -1.29 13.78 -2.19
C PRO A 504 -1.24 15.31 -2.09
N MET A 505 -1.67 15.88 -0.96
CA MET A 505 -1.72 17.33 -0.73
C MET A 505 -0.36 18.01 -0.91
N TYR A 506 0.74 17.32 -0.63
CA TYR A 506 2.09 17.86 -0.85
C TYR A 506 2.29 18.30 -2.30
N TYR A 507 1.96 17.43 -3.25
CA TYR A 507 2.17 17.69 -4.68
C TYR A 507 1.07 18.57 -5.24
N LEU A 508 -0.19 18.35 -4.83
CA LEU A 508 -1.31 19.16 -5.32
C LEU A 508 -1.18 20.63 -4.93
N ALA A 509 -0.73 20.95 -3.70
CA ALA A 509 -0.52 22.33 -3.29
C ALA A 509 0.64 23.03 -4.03
N ARG A 510 1.54 22.27 -4.67
CA ARG A 510 2.70 22.80 -5.40
C ARG A 510 2.50 22.83 -6.92
N TYR A 511 1.73 21.88 -7.44
CA TYR A 511 1.66 21.58 -8.87
C TYR A 511 0.23 21.48 -9.41
N GLY A 512 -0.79 21.56 -8.55
CA GLY A 512 -2.19 21.48 -8.93
C GLY A 512 -2.56 20.17 -9.62
N GLY A 513 -3.63 20.20 -10.41
CA GLY A 513 -4.11 19.05 -11.18
C GLY A 513 -3.08 18.50 -12.19
N ALA A 514 -2.15 19.33 -12.67
CA ALA A 514 -1.11 18.92 -13.62
C ALA A 514 -0.24 17.77 -13.10
N PHE A 515 -0.09 17.63 -11.77
CA PHE A 515 0.56 16.47 -11.18
C PHE A 515 -0.19 15.17 -11.48
N LEU A 516 -1.51 15.17 -11.32
CA LEU A 516 -2.36 14.01 -11.61
C LEU A 516 -2.40 13.72 -13.11
N ASP A 517 -2.44 14.76 -13.95
CA ASP A 517 -2.39 14.61 -15.41
C ASP A 517 -1.07 13.93 -15.84
N THR A 518 0.05 14.38 -15.28
CA THR A 518 1.37 13.76 -15.56
C THR A 518 1.42 12.30 -15.10
N LEU A 519 0.82 11.96 -13.96
CA LEU A 519 0.74 10.57 -13.50
C LEU A 519 -0.09 9.71 -14.46
N TYR A 520 -1.28 10.19 -14.82
CA TYR A 520 -2.20 9.50 -15.72
C TYR A 520 -1.55 9.24 -17.09
N GLU A 521 -0.88 10.25 -17.67
CA GLU A 521 -0.15 10.11 -18.94
C GLU A 521 0.98 9.09 -18.89
N ARG A 522 1.63 8.94 -17.73
CA ARG A 522 2.78 8.04 -17.54
C ARG A 522 2.39 6.61 -17.16
N PHE A 523 1.13 6.37 -16.82
CA PHE A 523 0.62 5.05 -16.46
C PHE A 523 0.18 4.33 -17.74
N GLU A 524 1.16 3.81 -18.48
CA GLU A 524 0.94 3.09 -19.73
C GLU A 524 0.63 1.61 -19.45
N VAL A 525 -0.54 1.15 -19.92
CA VAL A 525 -0.97 -0.25 -19.78
C VAL A 525 -1.09 -0.87 -21.17
N ASP A 526 -0.36 -1.96 -21.38
CA ASP A 526 -0.50 -2.87 -22.52
C ASP A 526 -0.85 -4.26 -21.95
N LEU A 527 -2.04 -4.78 -22.27
CA LEU A 527 -2.49 -6.07 -21.73
C LEU A 527 -1.72 -7.26 -22.34
N ASP A 528 -1.16 -7.09 -23.53
CA ASP A 528 -0.37 -8.14 -24.21
C ASP A 528 1.11 -8.09 -23.79
N ARG A 529 1.55 -6.96 -23.24
CA ARG A 529 2.89 -6.73 -22.69
C ARG A 529 2.81 -5.95 -21.38
N PRO A 530 2.25 -6.54 -20.33
CA PRO A 530 2.11 -5.83 -19.08
C PRO A 530 3.49 -5.48 -18.52
N PRO A 531 3.59 -4.41 -17.72
CA PRO A 531 4.87 -3.93 -17.24
C PRO A 531 5.56 -5.01 -16.39
N ASP A 532 6.67 -5.55 -16.92
CA ASP A 532 7.55 -6.48 -16.21
C ASP A 532 8.18 -5.79 -15.00
N ALA A 533 8.57 -6.58 -13.98
CA ALA A 533 9.21 -6.11 -12.74
C ALA A 533 10.57 -5.40 -12.92
N GLY A 534 11.03 -5.09 -14.14
CA GLY A 534 12.32 -4.45 -14.35
C GLY A 534 12.80 -4.25 -15.78
N ARG A 535 12.06 -3.51 -16.61
CA ARG A 535 12.62 -2.85 -17.81
C ARG A 535 12.08 -1.45 -18.01
#